data_AF-A0A7S4UT89-F1
#
_entry.id   AF-A0A7S4UT89-F1
#
_cell.length_a   1.000
_cell.length_b   1.000
_cell.length_c   1.000
_cell.angle_alpha   90.00
_cell.angle_beta   90.00
_cell.angle_gamma   90.00
#
_symmetry.space_group_name_H-M   'P 1'
#
loop_
_entity.id
_entity.type
_entity.pdbx_description
1 polymer ?
#
loop_
_entity_poly.entity_id
_entity_poly.type
_entity_poly.pdbx_seq_one_letter_code
_entity_poly.pdbx_strand_id
1 'polypeptide(L)'
;MLRLENSVGKENTVNAVSVAARSDDGRPTVILCYPLIPSRRTNVGFEPFPTLFWMSHDEIRASITDLEYKGLIQKFRERLLEDRKAFLQMEEAHRRYAASRWNVLVDNHQDLVISQGWQSKLRDSGVG
;
A
#
# COMPACT_ATOMS: atom_id res chain seq x y z
N MET A 1 -4.03 -18.08 14.06
CA MET A 1 -3.74 -16.69 14.48
C MET A 1 -2.24 -16.44 14.68
N LEU A 2 -1.45 -17.39 15.21
CA LEU A 2 -0.01 -17.25 15.54
C LEU A 2 1.02 -17.10 14.38
N ARG A 3 0.64 -16.92 13.10
CA ARG A 3 1.58 -17.02 11.95
C ARG A 3 1.98 -15.69 11.28
N LEU A 4 1.35 -14.57 11.62
CA LEU A 4 1.65 -13.25 11.01
C LEU A 4 2.62 -12.43 11.87
N GLU A 5 2.54 -12.57 13.19
CA GLU A 5 3.29 -11.75 14.16
C GLU A 5 4.81 -11.95 14.11
N ASN A 6 5.27 -13.13 13.69
CA ASN A 6 6.70 -13.44 13.54
C ASN A 6 7.29 -13.03 12.18
N SER A 7 6.44 -12.60 11.23
CA SER A 7 6.88 -12.27 9.85
C SER A 7 6.73 -10.79 9.52
N VAL A 8 5.93 -10.07 10.31
CA VAL A 8 5.72 -8.64 10.17
C VAL A 8 6.36 -8.03 11.42
N GLY A 9 7.38 -7.19 11.27
CA GLY A 9 7.93 -6.45 12.40
C GLY A 9 6.79 -5.85 13.23
N LYS A 10 6.93 -5.84 14.58
CA LYS A 10 5.87 -5.52 15.55
C LYS A 10 5.00 -4.31 15.16
N GLU A 11 5.59 -3.34 14.47
CA GLU A 11 5.01 -2.06 14.07
C GLU A 11 3.86 -2.15 13.05
N ASN A 12 3.73 -3.24 12.25
CA ASN A 12 2.72 -3.32 11.17
C ASN A 12 1.70 -4.45 11.31
N THR A 13 1.53 -4.99 12.52
CA THR A 13 0.47 -5.96 12.80
C THR A 13 -0.91 -5.32 12.97
N VAL A 14 -0.97 -4.00 13.19
CA VAL A 14 -2.19 -3.29 13.62
C VAL A 14 -3.31 -3.33 12.58
N ASN A 15 -2.98 -3.30 11.30
CA ASN A 15 -3.94 -3.36 10.19
C ASN A 15 -3.61 -4.43 9.15
N ALA A 16 -2.81 -5.45 9.48
CA ALA A 16 -2.51 -6.53 8.55
C ALA A 16 -3.78 -7.37 8.27
N VAL A 17 -4.13 -7.49 6.99
CA VAL A 17 -5.29 -8.28 6.51
C VAL A 17 -4.85 -9.68 6.10
N SER A 18 -3.85 -9.77 5.23
CA SER A 18 -3.38 -11.04 4.67
C SER A 18 -1.96 -10.94 4.12
N VAL A 19 -1.37 -12.09 3.76
CA VAL A 19 -0.13 -12.14 2.99
C VAL A 19 -0.48 -12.05 1.51
N ALA A 20 -0.07 -10.96 0.85
CA ALA A 20 -0.31 -10.73 -0.57
C ALA A 20 0.70 -11.45 -1.47
N ALA A 21 1.93 -11.66 -0.98
CA ALA A 21 2.98 -12.37 -1.71
C ALA A 21 3.94 -13.10 -0.76
N ARG A 22 4.57 -14.16 -1.28
CA ARG A 22 5.59 -14.94 -0.59
C ARG A 22 6.81 -15.13 -1.50
N SER A 23 7.97 -15.30 -0.89
CA SER A 23 9.20 -15.77 -1.53
C SER A 23 9.13 -17.28 -1.80
N ASP A 24 10.09 -17.79 -2.55
CA ASP A 24 10.19 -19.21 -2.92
C ASP A 24 10.35 -20.14 -1.71
N ASP A 25 10.98 -19.64 -0.63
CA ASP A 25 11.11 -20.32 0.66
C ASP A 25 9.84 -20.20 1.55
N GLY A 26 8.79 -19.56 1.04
CA GLY A 26 7.48 -19.43 1.67
C GLY A 26 7.35 -18.27 2.67
N ARG A 27 8.39 -17.44 2.87
CA ARG A 27 8.32 -16.29 3.79
C ARG A 27 7.43 -15.18 3.21
N PRO A 28 6.61 -14.48 4.02
CA PRO A 28 5.85 -13.33 3.54
C PRO A 28 6.76 -12.22 3.01
N THR A 29 6.50 -11.79 1.78
CA THR A 29 7.22 -10.66 1.16
C THR A 29 6.39 -9.39 1.16
N VAL A 30 5.08 -9.52 0.95
CA VAL A 30 4.15 -8.39 0.94
C VAL A 30 2.95 -8.70 1.83
N ILE A 31 2.60 -7.75 2.68
CA ILE A 31 1.40 -7.76 3.52
C ILE A 31 0.37 -6.84 2.89
N LEU A 32 -0.88 -7.31 2.82
CA LEU A 32 -2.04 -6.48 2.50
C LEU A 32 -2.49 -5.78 3.78
N CYS A 33 -2.56 -4.45 3.75
CA CYS A 33 -2.93 -3.61 4.88
C CYS A 33 -4.37 -3.09 4.74
N TYR A 34 -5.10 -3.02 5.84
CA TYR A 34 -6.41 -2.40 5.89
C TYR A 34 -6.26 -0.87 5.76
N PRO A 35 -7.06 -0.16 4.94
CA PRO A 35 -6.83 1.26 4.65
C PRO A 35 -7.12 2.24 5.82
N LEU A 36 -7.57 1.72 6.97
CA LEU A 36 -7.78 2.48 8.20
C LEU A 36 -7.01 1.83 9.35
N ILE A 37 -6.49 2.66 10.25
CA ILE A 37 -5.88 2.22 11.51
C ILE A 37 -6.61 2.86 12.70
N PRO A 38 -6.71 2.19 13.85
CA PRO A 38 -7.21 2.81 15.08
C PRO A 38 -6.39 4.06 15.44
N SER A 39 -7.06 5.16 15.75
CA SER A 39 -6.41 6.43 16.08
C SER A 39 -7.14 7.15 17.21
N ARG A 40 -6.35 7.69 18.15
CA ARG A 40 -6.82 8.62 19.19
C ARG A 40 -6.77 10.08 18.74
N ARG A 41 -6.25 10.35 17.54
CA ARG A 41 -6.07 11.72 17.00
C ARG A 41 -7.33 12.23 16.33
N THR A 42 -8.27 11.34 16.03
CA THR A 42 -9.54 11.66 15.38
C THR A 42 -10.69 11.37 16.34
N ASN A 43 -11.80 12.11 16.19
CA ASN A 43 -12.99 11.90 17.01
C ASN A 43 -13.80 10.66 16.60
N VAL A 44 -13.42 10.01 15.48
CA VAL A 44 -14.08 8.83 14.93
C VAL A 44 -13.32 7.53 15.21
N GLY A 45 -12.20 7.59 15.95
CA GLY A 45 -11.45 6.41 16.38
C GLY A 45 -10.57 5.77 15.31
N PHE A 46 -10.54 6.32 14.10
CA PHE A 46 -9.75 5.82 12.96
C PHE A 46 -9.04 6.94 12.21
N GLU A 47 -7.96 6.63 11.51
CA GLU A 47 -7.35 7.53 10.52
C GLU A 47 -6.92 6.76 9.26
N PRO A 48 -6.83 7.44 8.09
CA PRO A 48 -6.34 6.84 6.86
C PRO A 48 -4.92 6.30 6.99
N PHE A 49 -4.70 5.06 6.55
CA PHE A 49 -3.37 4.47 6.41
C PHE A 49 -2.86 4.66 4.97
N PRO A 50 -1.59 5.05 4.76
CA PRO A 50 -1.14 5.57 3.47
C PRO A 50 -0.95 4.51 2.38
N THR A 51 -0.72 3.24 2.74
CA THR A 51 -0.41 2.17 1.77
C THR A 51 -1.31 0.94 1.92
N LEU A 52 -1.67 0.34 0.80
CA LEU A 52 -2.37 -0.95 0.75
C LEU A 52 -1.40 -2.13 0.87
N PHE A 53 -0.15 -1.95 0.44
CA PHE A 53 0.87 -3.00 0.41
C PHE A 53 2.09 -2.60 1.23
N TRP A 54 2.48 -3.47 2.15
CA TRP A 54 3.68 -3.30 2.97
C TRP A 54 4.72 -4.38 2.65
N MET A 55 5.95 -3.95 2.32
CA MET A 55 7.07 -4.85 2.07
C MET A 55 7.66 -5.36 3.40
N SER A 56 7.47 -6.65 3.71
CA SER A 56 7.91 -7.26 4.97
C SER A 56 9.26 -7.99 4.88
N HIS A 57 9.82 -8.20 3.69
CA HIS A 57 11.05 -8.99 3.51
C HIS A 57 12.30 -8.12 3.41
N ASP A 58 13.22 -8.30 4.36
CA ASP A 58 14.40 -7.45 4.51
C ASP A 58 15.36 -7.52 3.32
N GLU A 59 15.62 -8.71 2.78
CA GLU A 59 16.54 -8.89 1.65
C GLU A 59 16.01 -8.27 0.34
N ILE A 60 14.70 -8.40 0.09
CA ILE A 60 14.03 -7.75 -1.04
C ILE A 60 14.09 -6.23 -0.85
N ARG A 61 13.83 -5.73 0.36
CA ARG A 61 13.95 -4.31 0.67
C ARG A 61 15.36 -3.79 0.43
N ALA A 62 16.39 -4.50 0.87
CA ALA A 62 17.79 -4.15 0.61
C ALA A 62 18.10 -4.14 -0.90
N SER A 63 17.58 -5.11 -1.65
CA SER A 63 17.74 -5.18 -3.10
C SER A 63 17.05 -4.01 -3.80
N ILE A 64 15.85 -3.63 -3.35
CA ILE A 64 15.14 -2.43 -3.85
C ILE A 64 15.98 -1.18 -3.56
N THR A 65 16.49 -1.02 -2.33
CA THR A 65 17.36 0.11 -1.97
C THR A 65 18.60 0.21 -2.86
N ASP A 66 19.24 -0.91 -3.22
CA ASP A 66 20.37 -0.91 -4.17
C ASP A 66 19.94 -0.46 -5.58
N LEU A 67 18.78 -0.92 -6.06
CA LEU A 67 18.22 -0.46 -7.34
C LEU A 67 17.90 1.05 -7.32
N GLU A 68 17.36 1.55 -6.22
CA GLU A 68 17.12 2.99 -6.01
C GLU A 68 18.42 3.78 -6.03
N TYR A 69 19.45 3.30 -5.33
CA TYR A 69 20.79 3.90 -5.32
C TYR A 69 21.41 3.95 -6.72
N LYS A 70 21.16 2.93 -7.55
CA LYS A 70 21.56 2.88 -8.98
C LYS A 70 20.77 3.84 -9.89
N GLY A 71 19.91 4.69 -9.32
CA GLY A 71 19.20 5.76 -10.03
C GLY A 71 17.98 5.31 -10.81
N LEU A 72 17.43 4.10 -10.55
CA LEU A 72 16.30 3.59 -11.31
C LEU A 72 15.02 4.43 -11.13
N ILE A 73 14.81 5.06 -9.98
CA ILE A 73 13.69 5.99 -9.77
C ILE A 73 13.74 7.11 -10.81
N GLN A 74 14.92 7.73 -11.00
CA GLN A 74 15.09 8.83 -11.93
C GLN A 74 14.88 8.36 -13.38
N LYS A 75 15.42 7.20 -13.75
CA LYS A 75 15.20 6.59 -15.07
C LYS A 75 13.73 6.31 -15.35
N PHE A 76 12.96 5.84 -14.36
CA PHE A 76 11.53 5.65 -14.53
C PHE A 76 10.77 6.97 -14.66
N ARG A 77 11.14 8.00 -13.91
CA ARG A 77 10.55 9.35 -14.07
C ARG A 77 10.78 9.91 -15.46
N GLU A 78 12.01 9.84 -15.98
CA GLU A 78 12.35 10.26 -17.34
C GLU A 78 11.54 9.49 -18.38
N ARG A 79 11.47 8.16 -18.24
CA ARG A 79 10.66 7.33 -19.13
C ARG A 79 9.18 7.74 -19.14
N LEU A 80 8.61 8.12 -18.01
CA LEU A 80 7.21 8.57 -17.95
C LEU A 80 6.97 9.91 -18.66
N LEU A 81 8.00 10.76 -18.75
CA LEU A 81 7.93 12.03 -19.49
C LEU A 81 8.05 11.81 -21.01
N GLU A 82 8.85 10.83 -21.42
CA GLU A 82 9.19 10.59 -22.83
C GLU A 82 8.27 9.58 -23.52
N ASP A 83 7.76 8.59 -22.79
CA ASP A 83 6.95 7.49 -23.32
C ASP A 83 5.49 7.62 -22.86
N ARG A 84 4.63 8.10 -23.76
CA ARG A 84 3.19 8.24 -23.51
C ARG A 84 2.53 6.90 -23.14
N LYS A 85 2.99 5.77 -23.67
CA LYS A 85 2.44 4.46 -23.33
C LYS A 85 2.79 4.09 -21.89
N ALA A 86 4.03 4.34 -21.46
CA ALA A 86 4.44 4.13 -20.07
C ALA A 86 3.64 5.01 -19.10
N PHE A 87 3.42 6.28 -19.44
CA PHE A 87 2.57 7.19 -18.66
C PHE A 87 1.15 6.63 -18.49
N LEU A 88 0.50 6.22 -19.58
CA LEU A 88 -0.86 5.66 -19.53
C LEU A 88 -0.92 4.35 -18.73
N GLN A 89 0.13 3.52 -18.79
CA GLN A 89 0.22 2.31 -17.98
C GLN A 89 0.32 2.61 -16.48
N MET A 90 1.10 3.64 -16.10
CA MET A 90 1.19 4.09 -14.71
C MET A 90 -0.16 4.64 -14.21
N GLU A 91 -0.82 5.49 -14.99
CA GLU A 91 -2.13 6.05 -14.63
C GLU A 91 -3.19 4.97 -14.44
N GLU A 92 -3.19 3.97 -15.32
CA GLU A 92 -4.05 2.79 -15.18
C GLU A 92 -3.69 1.97 -13.93
N ALA A 93 -2.40 1.79 -13.62
CA ALA A 93 -1.98 1.12 -12.39
C ALA A 93 -2.43 1.88 -11.13
N HIS A 94 -2.36 3.21 -11.14
CA HIS A 94 -2.87 4.06 -10.07
C HIS A 94 -4.37 3.91 -9.88
N ARG A 95 -5.17 3.90 -10.96
CA ARG A 95 -6.61 3.66 -10.89
C ARG A 95 -6.95 2.29 -10.31
N ARG A 96 -6.23 1.24 -10.73
CA ARG A 96 -6.40 -0.12 -10.17
C ARG A 96 -6.04 -0.18 -8.69
N TYR A 97 -4.96 0.49 -8.29
CA TYR A 97 -4.53 0.55 -6.90
C TYR A 97 -5.59 1.26 -6.04
N ALA A 98 -6.09 2.40 -6.50
CA ALA A 98 -7.13 3.16 -5.81
C ALA A 98 -8.42 2.34 -5.64
N ALA A 99 -8.86 1.67 -6.71
CA ALA A 99 -10.00 0.77 -6.66
C ALA A 99 -9.78 -0.42 -5.73
N SER A 100 -8.59 -1.03 -5.74
CA SER A 100 -8.25 -2.14 -4.85
C SER A 100 -8.28 -1.72 -3.38
N ARG A 101 -7.73 -0.53 -3.08
CA ARG A 101 -7.74 0.02 -1.72
C ARG A 101 -9.17 0.30 -1.24
N TRP A 102 -10.01 0.87 -2.10
CA TRP A 102 -11.43 1.08 -1.79
C TRP A 102 -12.16 -0.24 -1.50
N ASN A 103 -11.93 -1.26 -2.34
CA ASN A 103 -12.61 -2.56 -2.24
C ASN A 103 -12.20 -3.38 -1.01
N VAL A 104 -11.10 -3.06 -0.34
CA VAL A 104 -10.73 -3.70 0.93
C VAL A 104 -11.56 -3.15 2.10
N LEU A 105 -12.12 -1.95 1.99
CA LEU A 105 -12.98 -1.38 3.04
C LEU A 105 -14.33 -2.09 3.08
N VAL A 106 -14.77 -2.47 4.28
CA VAL A 106 -16.17 -2.85 4.53
C VAL A 106 -17.11 -1.64 4.45
N ASP A 107 -18.39 -1.88 4.14
CA ASP A 107 -19.37 -0.84 3.83
C ASP A 107 -19.44 0.28 4.88
N ASN A 108 -19.52 -0.06 6.17
CA ASN A 108 -19.57 0.95 7.23
C ASN A 108 -18.28 1.81 7.31
N HIS A 109 -17.13 1.28 6.91
CA HIS A 109 -15.89 2.04 6.81
C HIS A 109 -15.80 2.86 5.52
N GLN A 110 -16.44 2.42 4.43
CA GLN A 110 -16.62 3.26 3.24
C GLN A 110 -17.48 4.49 3.56
N ASP A 111 -18.59 4.29 4.29
CA ASP A 111 -19.44 5.38 4.77
C ASP A 111 -18.68 6.34 5.69
N LEU A 112 -17.87 5.79 6.61
CA LEU A 112 -17.00 6.59 7.45
C LEU A 112 -16.04 7.46 6.61
N VAL A 113 -15.33 6.85 5.66
CA VAL A 113 -14.41 7.56 4.76
C VAL A 113 -15.13 8.68 4.00
N ILE A 114 -16.37 8.44 3.57
CA ILE A 114 -17.20 9.44 2.91
C ILE A 114 -17.56 10.58 3.85
N SER A 115 -18.03 10.26 5.06
CA SER A 115 -18.44 11.23 6.08
C SER A 115 -17.29 12.14 6.54
N GLN A 116 -16.06 11.62 6.55
CA GLN A 116 -14.87 12.34 6.98
C GLN A 116 -14.16 13.10 5.85
N GLY A 117 -14.66 13.01 4.61
CA GLY A 117 -14.03 13.68 3.47
C GLY A 117 -12.70 13.05 3.04
N TRP A 118 -12.49 11.75 3.31
CA TRP A 118 -11.23 11.04 3.03
C TRP A 118 -11.20 10.33 1.68
N GLN A 119 -12.23 10.48 0.83
CA GLN A 119 -12.33 9.81 -0.48
C GLN A 119 -11.15 10.14 -1.39
N SER A 120 -10.68 11.39 -1.39
CA SER A 120 -9.53 11.80 -2.18
C SER A 120 -8.26 11.03 -1.83
N LYS A 121 -8.12 10.60 -0.57
CA LYS A 121 -6.95 9.85 -0.07
C LYS A 121 -7.09 8.34 -0.23
N LEU A 122 -8.31 7.81 -0.10
CA LEU A 122 -8.52 6.36 0.00
C LEU A 122 -9.19 5.74 -1.22
N ARG A 123 -9.95 6.51 -2.00
CA ARG A 123 -10.67 6.05 -3.20
C ARG A 123 -10.12 6.62 -4.50
N ASP A 124 -9.71 7.89 -4.51
CA ASP A 124 -9.47 8.61 -5.76
C ASP A 124 -7.98 8.75 -6.11
N SER A 125 -7.06 8.48 -5.17
CA SER A 125 -5.61 8.59 -5.39
C SER A 125 -4.93 7.24 -5.66
N GLY A 126 -3.90 7.24 -6.50
CA GLY A 126 -3.01 6.09 -6.68
C GLY A 126 -1.96 5.97 -5.57
N VAL A 127 -0.74 5.60 -5.97
CA VAL A 127 0.46 5.66 -5.12
C VAL A 127 1.16 6.99 -5.40
N GLY A 128 1.44 7.78 -4.36
CA GLY A 128 2.08 9.10 -4.50
C GLY A 128 1.97 9.95 -3.25
#